data_AF-A0A935NTJ6-F1
#
_entry.id   AF-A0A935NTJ6-F1
#
_cell.length_a   1.000
_cell.length_b   1.000
_cell.length_c   1.000
_cell.angle_alpha   90.00
_cell.angle_beta   90.00
_cell.angle_gamma   90.00
#
_symmetry.space_group_name_H-M   'P 1'
#
loop_
_entity.id
_entity.type
_entity.pdbx_description
1 polymer ?
#
loop_
_entity_poly.entity_id
_entity_poly.type
_entity_poly.pdbx_seq_one_letter_code
_entity_poly.pdbx_strand_id
1 'polypeptide(L)' 'MNPPNKPRIVRCPGCGGPSEYGPGNAFRPFCSERCKNHDFGAWATESYRVGKAGDPSPDDADGDLPPHH' A
#
# COMPACT_ATOMS: atom_id res chain seq x y z
N MET A 1 -5.16 -11.78 38.46
CA MET A 1 -5.86 -10.85 37.55
C MET A 1 -4.87 -10.43 36.48
N ASN A 2 -5.19 -10.60 35.18
CA ASN A 2 -4.31 -10.12 34.11
C ASN A 2 -4.23 -8.58 34.20
N PRO A 3 -3.03 -7.97 34.15
CA PRO A 3 -2.93 -6.52 34.08
C PRO A 3 -3.63 -6.03 32.80
N PRO A 4 -4.34 -4.89 32.83
CA PRO A 4 -4.93 -4.34 31.63
C PRO A 4 -3.79 -4.01 30.66
N ASN A 5 -3.68 -4.81 29.59
CA ASN A 5 -2.71 -4.56 28.54
C ASN A 5 -3.00 -3.18 27.97
N LYS A 6 -2.06 -2.25 28.14
CA LYS A 6 -2.25 -0.86 27.76
C LYS A 6 -2.54 -0.82 26.26
N PRO A 7 -3.65 -0.19 25.84
CA PRO A 7 -4.02 -0.26 24.43
C PRO A 7 -2.96 0.42 23.57
N ARG A 8 -2.58 -0.24 22.47
CA ARG A 8 -1.59 0.26 21.53
C ARG A 8 -2.21 1.41 20.74
N ILE A 9 -1.51 2.51 20.52
CA ILE A 9 -2.02 3.60 19.66
C ILE A 9 -1.37 3.49 18.29
N VAL A 10 -2.18 3.51 17.23
CA VAL A 10 -1.76 3.48 15.81
C VAL A 10 -2.25 4.72 15.07
N ARG A 11 -1.73 4.96 13.86
CA ARG A 11 -2.24 6.01 12.96
C ARG A 11 -3.53 5.53 12.29
N CYS A 12 -4.58 6.33 12.36
CA CYS A 12 -5.83 6.12 11.62
C CYS A 12 -5.56 6.27 10.11
N PRO A 13 -5.87 5.28 9.26
CA PRO A 13 -5.64 5.40 7.82
C PRO A 13 -6.55 6.46 7.16
N GLY A 14 -7.77 6.67 7.67
CA GLY A 14 -8.70 7.65 7.10
C GLY A 14 -8.37 9.12 7.38
N CYS A 15 -7.60 9.44 8.42
CA CYS A 15 -7.32 10.84 8.79
C CYS A 15 -5.92 11.12 9.36
N GLY A 16 -5.09 10.09 9.57
CA GLY A 16 -3.75 10.21 10.16
C GLY A 16 -3.72 10.46 11.68
N GLY A 17 -4.88 10.57 12.33
CA GLY A 17 -5.01 10.80 13.78
C GLY A 17 -4.71 9.56 14.64
N PRO A 18 -4.69 9.68 15.97
CA PRO A 18 -4.48 8.54 16.87
C PRO A 18 -5.70 7.62 16.89
N SER A 19 -5.49 6.32 16.71
CA SER A 19 -6.49 5.27 16.87
C SER A 19 -6.05 4.30 17.96
N GLU A 20 -6.95 4.05 18.92
CA GLU A 20 -6.73 3.02 19.92
C GLU A 20 -6.87 1.63 19.29
N TYR A 21 -5.80 0.85 19.35
CA TYR A 21 -5.74 -0.55 18.97
C TYR A 21 -5.94 -1.45 20.20
N GLY A 22 -7.15 -1.40 20.75
CA GLY A 22 -7.61 -2.21 21.87
C GLY A 22 -9.14 -2.39 21.87
N PRO A 23 -9.68 -3.18 22.82
CA PRO A 23 -11.11 -3.45 22.90
C PRO A 23 -11.97 -2.20 23.19
N GLY A 24 -11.40 -1.09 23.64
CA GLY A 24 -12.10 0.19 23.84
C GLY A 24 -12.48 0.90 22.53
N ASN A 25 -11.96 0.45 21.38
CA ASN A 25 -12.30 0.98 20.07
C ASN A 25 -12.82 -0.13 19.14
N ALA A 26 -14.11 -0.06 18.81
CA ALA A 26 -14.76 -0.99 17.88
C ALA A 26 -14.41 -0.72 16.40
N PHE A 27 -13.83 0.43 16.09
CA PHE A 27 -13.59 0.91 14.72
C PHE A 27 -12.14 0.74 14.28
N ARG A 28 -11.31 -0.01 15.00
CA ARG A 28 -9.91 -0.29 14.64
C ARG A 28 -9.77 -0.78 13.18
N PRO A 29 -8.76 -0.32 12.41
CA PRO A 29 -7.68 0.61 12.79
C PRO A 29 -8.05 2.10 12.71
N PHE A 30 -9.32 2.43 12.49
CA PHE A 30 -9.81 3.81 12.42
C PHE A 30 -9.98 4.44 13.79
N CYS A 31 -9.92 5.76 13.86
CA CYS A 31 -10.19 6.49 15.11
C CYS A 31 -11.70 6.61 15.41
N SER A 32 -12.57 6.38 14.42
CA SER A 32 -14.02 6.54 14.54
C SER A 32 -14.76 5.81 13.41
N GLU A 33 -16.05 5.59 13.61
CA GLU A 33 -16.98 5.10 12.58
C GLU A 33 -16.94 5.95 11.31
N ARG A 34 -16.86 7.28 11.47
CA ARG A 34 -16.75 8.21 10.34
C ARG A 34 -15.53 7.89 9.47
N CYS A 35 -14.35 7.71 10.06
CA CYS A 35 -13.14 7.38 9.29
C CYS A 35 -13.22 6.00 8.64
N LYS A 36 -13.85 5.01 9.30
CA LYS A 36 -14.12 3.69 8.71
C LYS A 36 -15.01 3.78 7.47
N ASN A 37 -16.07 4.60 7.52
CA ASN A 37 -17.01 4.75 6.42
C ASN A 37 -16.45 5.58 5.26
N HIS A 38 -15.41 6.39 5.50
CA HIS A 38 -14.73 7.18 4.47
C HIS A 38 -13.50 6.49 3.85
N ASP A 39 -13.13 5.28 4.29
CA ASP A 39 -11.88 4.60 3.90
C ASP A 39 -11.89 4.00 2.48
N PHE A 40 -12.92 4.25 1.67
CA PHE A 40 -13.01 3.75 0.29
C PHE A 40 -11.96 4.35 -0.68
N GLY A 41 -10.99 5.14 -0.20
CA GLY A 41 -10.09 5.95 -1.01
C GLY A 41 -8.63 5.49 -1.13
N ALA A 42 -8.26 4.27 -0.70
CA ALA A 42 -6.85 3.84 -0.74
C ALA A 42 -6.57 2.59 -1.60
N TRP A 43 -7.60 1.91 -2.14
CA TRP A 43 -7.42 0.83 -3.13
C TRP A 43 -7.57 1.34 -4.58
N ALA A 44 -8.25 2.47 -4.83
CA ALA A 44 -8.37 3.00 -6.18
C ALA A 44 -7.07 3.61 -6.75
N THR A 45 -6.03 3.79 -5.93
CA THR A 45 -4.73 4.25 -6.39
C THR A 45 -3.76 3.08 -6.43
N GLU A 46 -3.74 2.41 -7.59
CA GLU A 46 -2.69 1.48 -8.02
C GLU A 46 -1.33 2.21 -8.09
N SER A 47 -0.76 2.56 -6.93
CA SER A 47 0.64 2.95 -6.80
C SER A 47 1.51 1.73 -6.45
N TYR A 48 1.12 0.54 -6.90
CA TYR A 48 2.00 -0.61 -6.91
C TYR A 48 2.86 -0.54 -8.17
N ARG A 49 3.92 0.28 -8.14
CA ARG A 49 5.01 0.14 -9.12
C ARG A 49 5.69 -1.20 -8.81
N VAL A 50 5.36 -2.23 -9.59
CA VAL A 50 6.17 -3.45 -9.66
C VAL A 50 7.59 -3.01 -10.00
N GLY A 51 8.53 -3.28 -9.09
CA GLY A 51 9.94 -3.07 -9.32
C GLY A 51 10.40 -3.82 -10.58
N LYS A 52 11.10 -3.08 -11.44
CA LYS A 52 11.75 -3.48 -12.70
C LYS A 52 12.52 -4.81 -12.58
N ALA A 53 12.20 -5.80 -13.43
CA ALA A 53 13.12 -6.85 -13.83
C ALA A 53 12.73 -7.37 -15.22
N GLY A 54 13.54 -7.06 -16.23
CA GLY A 54 13.30 -7.40 -17.62
C GLY A 54 13.87 -6.33 -18.54
N ASP A 55 15.19 -6.18 -18.50
CA ASP A 55 15.93 -5.51 -19.57
C ASP A 55 15.67 -6.32 -20.86
N PRO A 56 15.24 -5.71 -21.98
CA PRO A 56 15.06 -6.47 -23.21
C PRO A 56 16.43 -6.98 -23.67
N SER A 57 16.63 -8.30 -23.62
CA SER A 57 17.80 -8.93 -24.25
C SER A 57 17.77 -8.60 -25.75
N PRO A 58 18.84 -8.04 -26.33
CA PRO A 58 18.92 -7.79 -27.76
C PRO A 58 19.35 -9.08 -28.45
N ASP A 59 18.45 -10.06 -28.56
CA ASP A 59 18.69 -11.27 -29.33
C ASP A 59 17.39 -11.69 -30.03
N ASP A 60 17.03 -10.92 -31.06
CA ASP A 60 16.06 -11.20 -32.15
C ASP A 60 16.15 -9.93 -33.03
N ALA A 61 16.38 -9.89 -34.33
CA ALA A 61 16.57 -10.85 -35.40
C ALA A 61 17.13 -10.04 -36.60
N ASP A 62 17.97 -10.70 -37.38
CA ASP A 62 18.37 -10.45 -38.77
C ASP A 62 17.73 -9.29 -39.58
N GLY A 63 18.60 -8.55 -40.27
CA GLY A 63 18.23 -7.57 -41.30
C GLY A 63 19.42 -7.20 -42.17
N ASP A 64 19.62 -7.98 -43.23
CA ASP A 64 20.50 -7.78 -44.38
C ASP A 64 20.64 -6.30 -44.81
N LEU A 65 21.87 -5.75 -44.75
CA LEU A 65 22.26 -4.51 -45.43
C LEU A 65 23.68 -4.68 -46.02
N PRO A 66 23.88 -4.39 -47.32
CA PRO A 66 25.16 -4.63 -47.99
C PRO A 66 26.25 -3.64 -47.54
N PRO A 67 27.55 -3.98 -47.69
CA PRO A 67 28.63 -3.10 -47.28
C PRO A 67 28.69 -1.85 -48.18
N HIS A 68 28.66 -0.68 -47.56
CA HIS A 68 28.97 0.59 -48.21
C HIS A 68 30.47 0.66 -48.53
N HIS A 69 30.79 0.92 -49.80
CA HIS A 69 32.05 1.49 -50.26
C HIS A 69 31.83 2.96 -50.59
#